data_AF-I0JZ25-F1
#
_entry.id   AF-I0JZ25-F1
#
_cell.length_a   1.000
_cell.length_b   1.000
_cell.length_c   1.000
_cell.angle_alpha   90.00
_cell.angle_beta   90.00
_cell.angle_gamma   90.00
#
_symmetry.space_group_name_H-M   'P 1'
#
loop_
_entity.id
_entity.type
_entity.pdbx_description
1 polymer ?
#
loop_
_entity_poly.entity_id
_entity_poly.type
_entity_poly.pdbx_seq_one_letter_code
_entity_poly.pdbx_strand_id
1 'polypeptide(L)'
;MQNRFEQKSQPVLPVGIIDYGMGNLQSVEKAFESLSCKVERLFSPPNHYNFLAIVLPGVGAFGDGIKGLEAKGFLPFLENWISKDLPFLGICLGYQLLFEESLESKGAKGIGIFKGKVVRFPESKEKVPHIGWNSVEVLKKSAYLDGISSGDYFYFVHSYYPEVIQKEIILLQTTYCVPFASAIARGNLLATQFHPEKSHKKGIQLLKNFLIHSTIHRPLLSI
;
A
#
# COMPACT_ATOMS: atom_id res chain seq x y z
N MET A 1 -13.78 2.23 50.01
CA MET A 1 -14.61 2.63 48.85
C MET A 1 -13.72 2.67 47.61
N GLN A 2 -13.94 1.74 46.69
CA GLN A 2 -13.30 1.68 45.39
C GLN A 2 -13.61 2.94 44.57
N ASN A 3 -12.59 3.46 43.89
CA ASN A 3 -12.76 4.13 42.60
C ASN A 3 -11.55 3.76 41.74
N ARG A 4 -11.58 2.55 41.15
CA ARG A 4 -10.79 2.27 39.96
C ARG A 4 -11.52 2.94 38.80
N PHE A 5 -10.93 4.03 38.29
CA PHE A 5 -11.26 4.50 36.96
C PHE A 5 -10.99 3.33 36.00
N GLU A 6 -12.06 2.70 35.52
CA GLU A 6 -12.00 1.88 34.32
C GLU A 6 -11.60 2.83 33.18
N GLN A 7 -10.31 2.83 32.84
CA GLN A 7 -9.89 3.22 31.52
C GLN A 7 -10.55 2.24 30.56
N LYS A 8 -11.70 2.61 30.00
CA LYS A 8 -12.26 1.91 28.85
C LYS A 8 -11.20 1.97 27.76
N SER A 9 -10.49 0.85 27.56
CA SER A 9 -9.57 0.70 26.45
C SER A 9 -10.34 1.02 25.18
N GLN A 10 -9.84 1.96 24.38
CA GLN A 10 -10.42 2.16 23.06
C GLN A 10 -10.39 0.82 22.31
N PRO A 11 -11.46 0.46 21.60
CA PRO A 11 -11.47 -0.79 20.84
C PRO A 11 -10.31 -0.76 19.84
N VAL A 12 -9.47 -1.79 19.88
CA VAL A 12 -8.37 -1.97 18.92
C VAL A 12 -9.01 -2.24 17.56
N LEU A 13 -9.01 -1.24 16.68
CA LEU A 13 -9.55 -1.37 15.33
C LEU A 13 -8.69 -2.35 14.51
N PRO A 14 -9.31 -3.27 13.74
CA PRO A 14 -8.57 -4.19 12.89
C PRO A 14 -7.99 -3.47 11.66
N VAL A 15 -7.00 -4.10 11.02
CA VAL A 15 -6.60 -3.77 9.65
C VAL A 15 -7.46 -4.57 8.68
N GLY A 16 -8.13 -3.89 7.77
CA GLY A 16 -8.93 -4.51 6.71
C GLY A 16 -8.06 -4.79 5.49
N ILE A 17 -7.98 -6.05 5.05
CA ILE A 17 -7.23 -6.46 3.86
C ILE A 17 -8.23 -6.82 2.76
N ILE A 18 -8.19 -6.08 1.65
CA ILE A 18 -9.12 -6.29 0.53
C ILE A 18 -8.76 -7.57 -0.23
N ASP A 19 -9.72 -8.49 -0.30
CA ASP A 19 -9.69 -9.64 -1.19
C ASP A 19 -10.61 -9.36 -2.39
N TYR A 20 -9.99 -9.10 -3.53
CA TYR A 20 -10.65 -8.93 -4.83
C TYR A 20 -10.26 -10.03 -5.83
N GLY A 21 -9.79 -11.18 -5.33
CA GLY A 21 -9.33 -12.30 -6.14
C GLY A 21 -7.87 -12.22 -6.60
N MET A 22 -7.12 -11.21 -6.15
CA MET A 22 -5.72 -10.99 -6.52
C MET A 22 -4.85 -10.82 -5.28
N GLY A 23 -3.57 -11.17 -5.39
CA GLY A 23 -2.57 -10.92 -4.34
C GLY A 23 -2.16 -12.14 -3.52
N ASN A 24 -1.06 -11.98 -2.79
CA ASN A 24 -0.58 -12.95 -1.81
C ASN A 24 -1.13 -12.62 -0.41
N LEU A 25 -2.45 -12.68 -0.26
CA LEU A 25 -3.18 -12.21 0.93
C LEU A 25 -2.63 -12.83 2.23
N GLN A 26 -2.34 -14.13 2.19
CA GLN A 26 -1.93 -14.89 3.38
C GLN A 26 -0.59 -14.43 3.94
N SER A 27 0.37 -14.01 3.10
CA SER A 27 1.62 -13.42 3.61
C SER A 27 1.43 -12.03 4.19
N VAL A 28 0.55 -11.22 3.59
CA VAL A 28 0.24 -9.87 4.09
C VAL A 28 -0.45 -9.97 5.45
N GLU A 29 -1.46 -10.85 5.58
CA GLU A 29 -2.12 -11.16 6.86
C GLU A 29 -1.12 -11.54 7.93
N LYS A 30 -0.28 -12.56 7.67
CA LYS A 30 0.74 -13.03 8.61
C LYS A 30 1.72 -11.93 9.01
N ALA A 31 2.06 -11.03 8.10
CA ALA A 31 2.95 -9.91 8.40
C ALA A 31 2.30 -8.94 9.41
N PHE A 32 1.02 -8.61 9.25
CA PHE A 32 0.28 -7.78 10.21
C PHE A 32 0.00 -8.51 11.53
N GLU A 33 -0.34 -9.80 11.49
CA GLU A 33 -0.53 -10.64 12.69
C GLU A 33 0.76 -10.74 13.52
N SER A 34 1.93 -10.83 12.86
CA SER A 34 3.22 -10.84 13.55
C SER A 34 3.51 -9.55 14.33
N LEU A 35 2.81 -8.46 14.00
CA LEU A 35 2.84 -7.18 14.70
C LEU A 35 1.73 -7.08 15.76
N SER A 36 1.09 -8.20 16.12
CA SER A 36 -0.05 -8.28 17.05
C SER A 36 -1.27 -7.45 16.62
N CYS A 37 -1.39 -7.17 15.33
CA CYS A 37 -2.54 -6.48 14.77
C CYS A 37 -3.68 -7.48 14.51
N LYS A 38 -4.91 -7.12 14.87
CA LYS A 38 -6.09 -7.87 14.41
C LYS A 38 -6.29 -7.59 12.94
N VAL A 39 -6.43 -8.65 12.14
CA VAL A 39 -6.64 -8.55 10.70
C VAL A 39 -8.04 -9.06 10.35
N GLU A 40 -8.68 -8.38 9.40
CA GLU A 40 -9.94 -8.81 8.83
C GLU A 40 -9.84 -8.80 7.31
N ARG A 41 -10.15 -9.92 6.68
CA ARG A 41 -10.21 -10.00 5.23
C ARG A 41 -11.57 -9.51 4.74
N LEU A 42 -11.55 -8.58 3.79
CA LEU A 42 -12.73 -7.95 3.24
C LEU A 42 -13.03 -8.55 1.87
N PHE A 43 -14.12 -9.30 1.77
CA PHE A 43 -14.60 -9.88 0.51
C PHE A 43 -15.60 -8.98 -0.22
N SER A 44 -16.13 -7.97 0.48
CA SER A 44 -16.99 -6.92 -0.06
C SER A 44 -16.74 -5.61 0.70
N PRO A 45 -17.16 -4.46 0.16
CA PRO A 45 -17.02 -3.18 0.84
C PRO A 45 -17.80 -3.16 2.15
N PRO A 46 -17.16 -2.80 3.28
CA PRO A 46 -17.88 -2.60 4.53
C PRO A 46 -18.74 -1.32 4.43
N ASN A 47 -19.89 -1.33 5.10
CA ASN A 47 -20.76 -0.14 5.21
C ASN A 47 -20.34 0.80 6.36
N HIS A 48 -19.16 0.59 6.93
CA HIS A 48 -18.61 1.32 8.06
C HIS A 48 -17.11 1.55 7.89
N TYR A 49 -16.56 2.45 8.68
CA TYR A 49 -15.13 2.80 8.64
C TYR A 49 -14.35 2.26 9.85
N ASN A 50 -14.86 1.25 10.56
CA ASN A 50 -14.28 0.68 11.78
C ASN A 50 -13.02 -0.17 11.55
N PHE A 51 -12.07 0.37 10.77
CA PHE A 51 -10.75 -0.19 10.57
C PHE A 51 -9.70 0.85 10.95
N LEU A 52 -8.57 0.38 11.47
CA LEU A 52 -7.39 1.20 11.71
C LEU A 52 -6.82 1.67 10.38
N ALA A 53 -6.76 0.76 9.41
CA ALA A 53 -6.29 1.01 8.06
C ALA A 53 -6.92 0.02 7.07
N ILE A 54 -6.96 0.41 5.80
CA ILE A 54 -7.26 -0.48 4.68
C ILE A 54 -5.99 -0.80 3.91
N VAL A 55 -5.78 -2.08 3.61
CA VAL A 55 -4.66 -2.56 2.80
C VAL A 55 -5.22 -3.11 1.49
N LEU A 56 -4.72 -2.57 0.38
CA LEU A 56 -4.95 -3.09 -0.95
C LEU A 56 -3.66 -3.78 -1.43
N PRO A 57 -3.54 -5.10 -1.25
CA PRO A 57 -2.44 -5.85 -1.84
C PRO A 57 -2.73 -6.18 -3.30
N GLY A 58 -1.76 -6.72 -4.01
CA GLY A 58 -2.04 -7.32 -5.32
C GLY A 58 -0.79 -7.81 -6.03
N VAL A 59 -1.00 -8.84 -6.86
CA VAL A 59 -0.08 -9.32 -7.87
C VAL A 59 -0.90 -9.64 -9.12
N GLY A 60 -0.27 -9.67 -10.29
CA GLY A 60 -0.94 -9.93 -11.56
C GLY A 60 -1.14 -8.66 -12.39
N ALA A 61 -2.04 -8.72 -13.36
CA ALA A 61 -2.23 -7.66 -14.35
C ALA A 61 -3.14 -6.53 -13.83
N PHE A 62 -2.83 -5.30 -14.21
CA PHE A 62 -3.59 -4.10 -13.87
C PHE A 62 -5.07 -4.18 -14.24
N GLY A 63 -5.37 -4.56 -15.47
CA GLY A 63 -6.75 -4.65 -15.95
C GLY A 63 -7.59 -5.68 -15.19
N ASP A 64 -6.99 -6.82 -14.83
CA ASP A 64 -7.67 -7.85 -14.04
C ASP A 64 -7.90 -7.38 -12.60
N GLY A 65 -6.95 -6.62 -12.05
CA GLY A 65 -7.10 -6.02 -10.73
C GLY A 65 -8.26 -5.02 -10.66
N ILE A 66 -8.37 -4.13 -11.64
CA ILE A 66 -9.52 -3.20 -11.74
C ILE A 66 -10.84 -3.94 -11.90
N LYS A 67 -10.92 -4.93 -12.79
CA LYS A 67 -12.13 -5.75 -12.96
C LYS A 67 -12.53 -6.45 -11.67
N GLY A 68 -11.56 -6.98 -10.91
CA GLY A 68 -11.81 -7.64 -9.63
C GLY A 68 -12.38 -6.67 -8.59
N LEU A 69 -11.81 -5.46 -8.49
CA LEU A 69 -12.30 -4.42 -7.59
C LEU A 69 -13.71 -3.94 -7.98
N GLU A 70 -13.94 -3.72 -9.28
CA GLU A 70 -15.23 -3.28 -9.81
C GLU A 70 -16.32 -4.33 -9.58
N ALA A 71 -16.04 -5.59 -9.93
CA ALA A 71 -16.98 -6.71 -9.78
C ALA A 71 -17.42 -6.93 -8.32
N LYS A 72 -16.55 -6.62 -7.35
CA LYS A 72 -16.87 -6.69 -5.92
C LYS A 72 -17.35 -5.37 -5.31
N GLY A 73 -17.42 -4.29 -6.10
CA GLY A 73 -17.91 -2.98 -5.66
C GLY A 73 -16.92 -2.15 -4.82
N PHE A 74 -15.63 -2.48 -4.81
CA PHE A 74 -14.63 -1.80 -3.98
C PHE A 74 -14.23 -0.41 -4.48
N LEU A 75 -14.41 -0.08 -5.77
CA LEU A 75 -13.92 1.20 -6.31
C LEU A 75 -14.51 2.42 -5.58
N PRO A 76 -15.85 2.57 -5.43
CA PRO A 76 -16.40 3.72 -4.72
C PRO A 76 -16.01 3.76 -3.23
N PHE A 77 -15.85 2.60 -2.60
CA PHE A 77 -15.40 2.50 -1.21
C PHE A 77 -13.97 3.00 -1.04
N LEU A 78 -13.05 2.59 -1.93
CA LEU A 78 -11.66 2.99 -1.92
C LEU A 78 -11.49 4.49 -2.16
N GLU A 79 -12.18 5.02 -3.18
CA GLU A 79 -12.21 6.46 -3.46
C GLU A 79 -12.68 7.24 -2.24
N ASN A 80 -13.77 6.80 -1.61
CA ASN A 80 -14.32 7.47 -0.44
C ASN A 80 -13.38 7.37 0.78
N TRP A 81 -12.83 6.18 1.07
CA TRP A 81 -11.88 5.95 2.16
C TRP A 81 -10.67 6.89 2.05
N ILE A 82 -10.07 6.96 0.86
CA ILE A 82 -8.88 7.78 0.60
C ILE A 82 -9.24 9.27 0.61
N SER A 83 -10.42 9.66 0.12
CA SER A 83 -10.87 11.07 0.15
C SER A 83 -11.04 11.62 1.57
N LYS A 84 -11.33 10.73 2.53
CA LYS A 84 -11.44 11.05 3.96
C LYS A 84 -10.09 11.06 4.69
N ASP A 85 -8.99 10.85 3.95
CA ASP A 85 -7.63 10.71 4.48
C ASP A 85 -7.53 9.64 5.58
N LEU A 86 -8.30 8.55 5.44
CA LEU A 86 -8.19 7.40 6.33
C LEU A 86 -6.96 6.56 5.94
N PRO A 87 -6.27 5.93 6.91
CA PRO A 87 -5.03 5.21 6.61
C PRO A 87 -5.18 4.12 5.57
N PHE A 88 -4.33 4.16 4.55
CA PHE A 88 -4.38 3.26 3.41
C PHE A 88 -2.99 2.78 3.03
N LEU A 89 -2.85 1.49 2.73
CA LEU A 89 -1.62 0.89 2.21
C LEU A 89 -1.87 0.18 0.88
N GLY A 90 -1.28 0.68 -0.21
CA GLY A 90 -1.23 -0.01 -1.50
C GLY A 90 0.07 -0.80 -1.67
N ILE A 91 0.01 -2.10 -1.98
CA ILE A 91 1.19 -2.95 -2.16
C ILE A 91 1.28 -3.50 -3.58
N CYS A 92 2.41 -3.27 -4.24
CA CYS A 92 2.75 -3.72 -5.59
C CYS A 92 1.67 -3.37 -6.61
N LEU A 93 0.82 -4.31 -7.03
CA LEU A 93 -0.29 -3.99 -7.91
C LEU A 93 -1.27 -3.02 -7.25
N GLY A 94 -1.53 -3.15 -5.95
CA GLY A 94 -2.39 -2.21 -5.22
C GLY A 94 -1.86 -0.78 -5.20
N TYR A 95 -0.54 -0.58 -5.30
CA TYR A 95 0.06 0.75 -5.53
C TYR A 95 -0.21 1.22 -6.96
N GLN A 96 0.00 0.36 -7.95
CA GLN A 96 -0.21 0.68 -9.36
C GLN A 96 -1.65 1.08 -9.66
N LEU A 97 -2.65 0.37 -9.10
CA LEU A 97 -4.07 0.62 -9.32
C LEU A 97 -4.53 2.03 -8.86
N LEU A 98 -3.73 2.74 -8.06
CA LEU A 98 -4.03 4.11 -7.62
C LEU A 98 -3.87 5.15 -8.74
N PHE A 99 -3.25 4.80 -9.87
CA PHE A 99 -3.03 5.69 -11.01
C PHE A 99 -4.20 5.64 -12.00
N GLU A 100 -4.20 6.52 -13.00
CA GLU A 100 -5.32 6.65 -13.95
C GLU A 100 -5.40 5.48 -14.94
N GLU A 101 -4.25 4.94 -15.36
CA GLU A 101 -4.18 3.89 -16.38
C GLU A 101 -2.86 3.10 -16.34
N SER A 102 -2.81 2.00 -17.08
CA SER A 102 -1.61 1.19 -17.27
C SER A 102 -1.41 0.81 -18.73
N LEU A 103 -0.18 0.94 -19.23
CA LEU A 103 0.20 0.46 -20.56
C LEU A 103 0.18 -1.06 -20.67
N GLU A 104 0.13 -1.78 -19.55
CA GLU A 104 -0.08 -3.24 -19.52
C GLU A 104 -1.48 -3.62 -20.02
N SER A 105 -2.47 -2.77 -19.78
CA SER A 105 -3.89 -3.08 -19.99
C SER A 105 -4.59 -1.89 -20.66
N LYS A 106 -4.42 -1.77 -21.98
CA LYS A 106 -5.00 -0.68 -22.77
C LYS A 106 -6.51 -0.55 -22.52
N GLY A 107 -6.94 0.64 -22.13
CA GLY A 107 -8.35 0.98 -21.89
C GLY A 107 -8.85 0.67 -20.47
N ALA A 108 -8.08 0.00 -19.61
CA ALA A 108 -8.43 -0.16 -18.21
C ALA A 108 -8.19 1.15 -17.46
N LYS A 109 -9.23 1.64 -16.77
CA LYS A 109 -9.16 2.84 -15.92
C LYS A 109 -8.83 2.42 -14.49
N GLY A 110 -7.76 2.97 -13.94
CA GLY A 110 -7.43 2.76 -12.54
C GLY A 110 -8.36 3.54 -11.60
N ILE A 111 -8.05 3.50 -10.30
CA ILE A 111 -8.81 4.23 -9.27
C ILE A 111 -8.63 5.75 -9.44
N GLY A 112 -7.53 6.21 -10.07
CA GLY A 112 -7.35 7.62 -10.41
C GLY A 112 -7.09 8.55 -9.21
N ILE A 113 -6.55 8.02 -8.11
CA ILE A 113 -6.13 8.78 -6.92
C ILE A 113 -4.93 9.68 -7.22
N PHE A 114 -4.06 9.22 -8.11
CA PHE A 114 -2.90 9.95 -8.62
C PHE A 114 -2.95 10.04 -10.14
N LYS A 115 -2.53 11.18 -10.67
CA LYS A 115 -2.39 11.38 -12.10
C LYS A 115 -1.20 10.60 -12.64
N GLY A 116 -1.31 10.17 -13.90
CA GLY A 116 -0.25 9.50 -14.62
C GLY A 116 -0.54 8.03 -14.88
N LYS A 117 0.46 7.35 -15.42
CA LYS A 117 0.33 6.02 -16.01
C LYS A 117 1.32 5.04 -15.42
N VAL A 118 0.94 3.78 -15.41
CA VAL A 118 1.82 2.66 -15.10
C VAL A 118 2.48 2.20 -16.40
N VAL A 119 3.81 2.26 -16.46
CA VAL A 119 4.61 2.01 -17.67
C VAL A 119 5.51 0.80 -17.48
N ARG A 120 5.86 0.14 -18.58
CA ARG A 120 6.80 -0.98 -18.56
C ARG A 120 8.22 -0.45 -18.40
N PHE A 121 9.09 -1.20 -17.73
CA PHE A 121 10.53 -0.96 -17.85
C PHE A 121 10.97 -1.01 -19.33
N PRO A 122 11.84 -0.08 -19.77
CA PRO A 122 12.37 -0.11 -21.13
C PRO A 122 13.27 -1.33 -21.33
N GLU A 123 13.54 -1.67 -22.59
CA GLU A 123 14.59 -2.64 -22.89
C GLU A 123 15.95 -2.11 -22.42
N SER A 124 16.65 -2.91 -21.64
CA SER A 124 17.97 -2.58 -21.09
C SER A 124 18.79 -3.85 -20.87
N LYS A 125 19.94 -3.74 -20.21
CA LYS A 125 20.80 -4.90 -19.91
C LYS A 125 20.17 -5.81 -18.84
N GLU A 126 19.34 -5.23 -17.98
CA GLU A 126 18.61 -5.90 -16.91
C GLU A 126 17.45 -6.73 -17.49
N LYS A 127 17.16 -7.88 -16.87
CA LYS A 127 16.05 -8.75 -17.30
C LYS A 127 14.73 -8.24 -16.73
N VAL A 128 13.72 -8.02 -17.56
CA VAL A 128 12.36 -7.67 -17.10
C VAL A 128 11.51 -8.95 -17.05
N PRO A 129 10.81 -9.27 -15.95
CA PRO A 129 10.53 -8.43 -14.76
C PRO A 129 11.72 -8.19 -13.82
N HIS A 130 11.70 -7.05 -13.13
CA HIS A 130 12.53 -6.78 -11.95
C HIS A 130 12.14 -7.75 -10.83
N ILE A 131 12.93 -8.79 -10.62
CA ILE A 131 12.74 -9.81 -9.59
C ILE A 131 13.96 -9.87 -8.68
N GLY A 132 13.73 -9.71 -7.38
CA GLY A 132 14.74 -9.93 -6.36
C GLY A 132 14.84 -8.79 -5.36
N TRP A 133 15.93 -8.83 -4.59
CA TRP A 133 16.23 -7.80 -3.61
C TRP A 133 16.95 -6.64 -4.29
N ASN A 134 16.45 -5.42 -4.08
CA ASN A 134 17.08 -4.20 -4.57
C ASN A 134 17.07 -3.12 -3.49
N SER A 135 18.05 -2.23 -3.53
CA SER A 135 18.19 -1.17 -2.54
C SER A 135 17.25 -0.01 -2.83
N VAL A 136 16.91 0.73 -1.78
CA VAL A 136 16.14 1.97 -1.88
C VAL A 136 17.02 3.17 -1.55
N GLU A 137 16.69 4.30 -2.14
CA GLU A 137 17.21 5.62 -1.83
C GLU A 137 16.10 6.42 -1.15
N VAL A 138 16.38 6.97 0.04
CA VAL A 138 15.47 7.83 0.77
C VAL A 138 15.55 9.25 0.21
N LEU A 139 14.49 9.70 -0.46
CA LEU A 139 14.41 11.06 -1.01
C LEU A 139 13.82 12.06 -0.02
N LYS A 140 13.02 11.59 0.94
CA LYS A 140 12.30 12.44 1.89
C LYS A 140 12.20 11.78 3.26
N LYS A 141 12.40 12.57 4.32
CA LYS A 141 12.13 12.11 5.69
C LYS A 141 10.64 11.86 5.90
N SER A 142 10.29 10.77 6.56
CA SER A 142 8.91 10.40 6.85
C SER A 142 8.86 9.47 8.06
N ALA A 143 7.80 9.57 8.87
CA ALA A 143 7.55 8.65 9.98
C ALA A 143 7.39 7.20 9.50
N TYR A 144 6.91 7.00 8.26
CA TYR A 144 6.85 5.67 7.65
C TYR A 144 8.22 5.02 7.49
N LEU A 145 9.31 5.81 7.45
CA LEU A 145 10.67 5.33 7.19
C LEU A 145 11.55 5.26 8.44
N ASP A 146 10.99 5.34 9.66
CA ASP A 146 11.80 5.18 10.87
C ASP A 146 12.52 3.82 10.90
N GLY A 147 13.83 3.83 11.14
CA GLY A 147 14.69 2.64 11.04
C GLY A 147 14.95 2.11 9.62
N ILE A 148 14.60 2.87 8.58
CA ILE A 148 14.88 2.58 7.16
C ILE A 148 15.78 3.68 6.59
N SER A 149 16.83 3.30 5.89
CA SER A 149 17.86 4.21 5.36
C SER A 149 18.20 3.87 3.91
N SER A 150 18.80 4.84 3.20
CA SER A 150 19.32 4.59 1.85
C SER A 150 20.31 3.42 1.87
N GLY A 151 20.19 2.51 0.91
CA GLY A 151 20.98 1.27 0.86
C GLY A 151 20.30 0.06 1.51
N ASP A 152 19.21 0.24 2.26
CA ASP A 152 18.41 -0.89 2.73
C ASP A 152 17.72 -1.61 1.55
N TYR A 153 17.58 -2.92 1.66
CA TYR A 153 17.03 -3.77 0.61
C TYR A 153 15.59 -4.18 0.86
N PHE A 154 14.81 -4.21 -0.21
CA PHE A 154 13.43 -4.70 -0.25
C PHE A 154 13.24 -5.67 -1.43
N TYR A 155 12.23 -6.52 -1.35
CA TYR A 155 11.94 -7.53 -2.38
C TYR A 155 10.93 -7.01 -3.42
N PHE A 156 11.32 -7.06 -4.69
CA PHE A 156 10.56 -6.61 -5.85
C PHE A 156 10.22 -7.79 -6.77
N VAL A 157 9.05 -7.70 -7.43
CA VAL A 157 8.62 -8.62 -8.50
C VAL A 157 7.62 -7.88 -9.41
N HIS A 158 8.11 -7.15 -10.42
CA HIS A 158 7.26 -6.37 -11.31
C HIS A 158 7.90 -6.08 -12.67
N SER A 159 7.07 -6.01 -13.72
CA SER A 159 7.51 -5.54 -15.05
C SER A 159 7.17 -4.07 -15.30
N TYR A 160 6.18 -3.56 -14.57
CA TYR A 160 5.63 -2.23 -14.73
C TYR A 160 5.80 -1.43 -13.44
N TYR A 161 5.85 -0.11 -13.54
CA TYR A 161 5.95 0.80 -12.41
C TYR A 161 5.19 2.10 -12.71
N PRO A 162 4.69 2.82 -11.68
CA PRO A 162 4.06 4.11 -11.89
C PRO A 162 5.05 5.20 -12.30
N GLU A 163 4.74 5.92 -13.37
CA GLU A 163 5.42 7.16 -13.74
C GLU A 163 4.85 8.32 -12.90
N VAL A 164 5.40 8.51 -11.71
CA VAL A 164 4.88 9.50 -10.76
C VAL A 164 5.22 10.92 -11.21
N ILE A 165 4.18 11.70 -11.53
CA ILE A 165 4.28 13.10 -11.96
C ILE A 165 4.60 14.02 -10.77
N GLN A 166 3.88 13.83 -9.65
CA GLN A 166 4.01 14.59 -8.41
C GLN A 166 5.25 14.13 -7.64
N LYS A 167 6.36 14.84 -7.73
CA LYS A 167 7.63 14.40 -7.10
C LYS A 167 7.61 14.54 -5.58
N GLU A 168 6.80 15.43 -5.05
CA GLU A 168 6.69 15.76 -3.62
C GLU A 168 6.10 14.64 -2.75
N ILE A 169 5.39 13.68 -3.38
CA ILE A 169 4.84 12.49 -2.72
C ILE A 169 5.81 11.31 -2.71
N ILE A 170 6.94 11.38 -3.43
CA ILE A 170 7.90 10.27 -3.50
C ILE A 170 8.71 10.20 -2.20
N LEU A 171 8.66 9.05 -1.54
CA LEU A 171 9.45 8.77 -0.33
C LEU A 171 10.75 8.04 -0.67
N LEU A 172 10.63 6.99 -1.48
CA LEU A 172 11.73 6.11 -1.84
C LEU A 172 11.85 6.02 -3.36
N GLN A 173 13.10 6.00 -3.83
CA GLN A 173 13.47 5.70 -5.20
C GLN A 173 14.27 4.41 -5.24
N THR A 174 14.14 3.66 -6.33
CA THR A 174 15.01 2.51 -6.62
C THR A 174 15.45 2.60 -8.07
N THR A 175 16.70 2.21 -8.34
CA THR A 175 17.23 2.14 -9.71
C THR A 175 17.27 0.68 -10.14
N TYR A 176 16.68 0.40 -11.31
CA TYR A 176 16.81 -0.88 -12.00
C TYR A 176 17.24 -0.63 -13.45
N CYS A 177 16.36 -0.76 -14.44
CA CYS A 177 16.59 -0.26 -15.80
C CYS A 177 16.66 1.28 -15.83
N VAL A 178 15.80 1.91 -15.04
CA VAL A 178 15.68 3.35 -14.82
C VAL A 178 15.33 3.61 -13.36
N PRO A 179 15.56 4.83 -12.84
CA PRO A 179 15.03 5.22 -11.53
C PRO A 179 13.50 5.22 -11.54
N PHE A 180 12.88 4.67 -10.50
CA PHE A 180 11.43 4.69 -10.31
C PHE A 180 11.07 4.93 -8.84
N ALA A 181 9.86 5.46 -8.61
CA ALA A 181 9.32 5.68 -7.27
C ALA A 181 8.92 4.33 -6.64
N SER A 182 9.78 3.81 -5.76
CA SER A 182 9.55 2.52 -5.09
C SER A 182 8.63 2.64 -3.87
N ALA A 183 8.45 3.84 -3.32
CA ALA A 183 7.38 4.15 -2.39
C ALA A 183 6.94 5.61 -2.47
N ILE A 184 5.64 5.86 -2.25
CA ILE A 184 5.04 7.20 -2.15
C ILE A 184 4.22 7.34 -0.88
N ALA A 185 3.99 8.58 -0.45
CA ALA A 185 3.01 8.90 0.58
C ALA A 185 2.32 10.25 0.34
N ARG A 186 1.03 10.32 0.67
CA ARG A 186 0.22 11.56 0.66
C ARG A 186 -0.82 11.48 1.78
N GLY A 187 -0.75 12.38 2.76
CA GLY A 187 -1.60 12.28 3.95
C GLY A 187 -1.34 10.98 4.69
N ASN A 188 -2.39 10.21 4.96
CA ASN A 188 -2.35 8.89 5.58
C ASN A 188 -2.25 7.72 4.60
N LEU A 189 -2.08 8.01 3.30
CA LEU A 189 -1.83 7.01 2.27
C LEU A 189 -0.33 6.72 2.17
N LEU A 190 0.04 5.44 2.29
CA LEU A 190 1.34 4.88 1.93
C LEU A 190 1.15 3.90 0.76
N ALA A 191 2.07 3.88 -0.20
CA ALA A 191 2.08 2.84 -1.21
C ALA A 191 3.49 2.43 -1.61
N THR A 192 3.70 1.13 -1.81
CA THR A 192 5.03 0.54 -2.10
C THR A 192 4.99 -0.33 -3.35
N GLN A 193 6.00 -0.20 -4.20
CA GLN A 193 6.17 -1.10 -5.34
C GLN A 193 6.78 -2.45 -4.95
N PHE A 194 7.62 -2.45 -3.91
CA PHE A 194 8.12 -3.68 -3.29
C PHE A 194 7.06 -4.31 -2.37
N HIS A 195 7.34 -5.56 -1.99
CA HIS A 195 6.51 -6.37 -1.10
C HIS A 195 7.05 -6.33 0.33
N PRO A 196 6.53 -5.47 1.23
CA PRO A 196 7.01 -5.41 2.61
C PRO A 196 6.81 -6.75 3.33
N GLU A 197 5.76 -7.50 3.03
CA GLU A 197 5.51 -8.83 3.59
C GLU A 197 6.55 -9.89 3.19
N LYS A 198 7.34 -9.61 2.14
CA LYS A 198 8.45 -10.45 1.66
C LYS A 198 9.83 -9.85 1.94
N SER A 199 9.89 -8.67 2.57
CA SER A 199 11.13 -7.91 2.76
C SER A 199 11.75 -8.08 4.16
N HIS A 200 11.45 -9.19 4.83
CA HIS A 200 12.01 -9.57 6.14
C HIS A 200 11.94 -8.42 7.16
N LYS A 201 13.00 -8.20 7.94
CA LYS A 201 13.05 -7.22 9.03
C LYS A 201 12.70 -5.81 8.58
N LYS A 202 13.18 -5.38 7.40
CA LYS A 202 12.93 -4.03 6.87
C LYS A 202 11.49 -3.86 6.40
N GLY A 203 10.92 -4.90 5.80
CA GLY A 203 9.51 -4.96 5.48
C GLY A 203 8.60 -4.87 6.71
N ILE A 204 8.89 -5.67 7.74
CA ILE A 204 8.15 -5.65 9.02
C ILE A 204 8.30 -4.29 9.72
N GLN A 205 9.49 -3.68 9.69
CA GLN A 205 9.70 -2.34 10.24
C GLN A 205 8.84 -1.29 9.52
N LEU A 206 8.75 -1.32 8.19
CA LEU A 206 7.86 -0.42 7.44
C LEU A 206 6.38 -0.60 7.85
N LEU A 207 5.91 -1.84 7.95
CA LEU A 207 4.53 -2.13 8.35
C LEU A 207 4.25 -1.68 9.79
N LYS A 208 5.22 -1.85 10.70
CA LYS A 208 5.13 -1.33 12.06
C LYS A 208 4.99 0.19 12.07
N ASN A 209 5.82 0.89 11.29
CA ASN A 209 5.75 2.35 11.17
C ASN A 209 4.40 2.80 10.60
N PHE A 210 3.89 2.07 9.60
CA PHE A 210 2.55 2.31 9.05
C PHE A 210 1.45 2.18 10.10
N LEU A 211 1.48 1.15 10.95
CA LEU A 211 0.51 0.96 12.03
C LEU A 211 0.60 2.06 13.09
N ILE A 212 1.82 2.45 13.48
CA ILE A 212 2.04 3.54 14.45
C ILE A 212 1.48 4.85 13.89
N HIS A 213 1.84 5.19 12.65
CA HIS A 213 1.33 6.38 11.97
C HIS A 213 -0.20 6.35 11.89
N SER A 214 -0.78 5.20 11.50
CA SER A 214 -2.23 5.03 11.40
C SER A 214 -2.92 5.26 12.75
N THR A 215 -2.31 4.79 13.85
CA THR A 215 -2.88 4.96 15.20
C THR A 215 -2.88 6.43 15.63
N ILE A 216 -1.84 7.18 15.28
CA ILE A 216 -1.68 8.58 15.68
C ILE A 216 -2.51 9.53 14.81
N HIS A 217 -2.58 9.26 13.50
CA HIS A 217 -3.06 10.23 12.52
C HIS A 217 -4.40 9.87 11.88
N ARG A 218 -5.00 8.72 12.20
CA ARG A 218 -6.33 8.36 11.70
C ARG A 218 -7.37 9.42 12.12
N PRO A 219 -8.06 10.07 11.17
CA PRO A 219 -9.10 11.04 11.50
C PRO A 219 -10.23 10.45 12.36
N LEU A 220 -10.74 11.26 13.27
CA LEU A 220 -12.02 10.99 13.92
C LEU A 220 -13.13 11.32 12.93
N LEU A 221 -13.91 10.32 12.56
CA LEU A 221 -15.09 10.54 11.73
C LEU A 221 -16.21 11.06 12.64
N SER A 222 -16.74 12.24 12.34
CA SER A 222 -17.98 12.71 12.93
C SER A 222 -19.11 11.76 12.52
N ILE A 223 -19.77 11.17 13.53
CA ILE A 223 -21.00 10.39 13.37
C ILE A 223 -22.12 11.32 12.90
#